data_AF-A0A3D3YV62-F1
#
_entry.id   AF-A0A3D3YV62-F1
#
_cell.length_a   1.000
_cell.length_b   1.000
_cell.length_c   1.000
_cell.angle_alpha   90.00
_cell.angle_beta   90.00
_cell.angle_gamma   90.00
#
_symmetry.space_group_name_H-M   'P 1'
#
loop_
_entity.id
_entity.type
_entity.pdbx_description
1 polymer ?
#
loop_
_entity_poly.entity_id
_entity_poly.type
_entity_poly.pdbx_seq_one_letter_code
_entity_poly.pdbx_strand_id
1 'polypeptide(L)'
;MSDQAAAADRGAERSEPVGMILGTEDSTPLEFWVGIEPGAYLQLDDAVIVRTPVPGRGEVTVYGLVQQVRARHEGATFDSDVFLIERGVLPADTAQAALVVAT
;
A
#
# COMPACT_ATOMS: atom_id res chain seq x y z
N MET A 1 -21.72 -8.63 -26.25
CA MET A 1 -20.43 -7.98 -25.92
C MET A 1 -20.59 -7.02 -24.73
N SER A 2 -21.49 -7.31 -23.78
CA SER A 2 -21.91 -6.37 -22.72
C SER A 2 -21.82 -6.95 -21.30
N ASP A 3 -21.45 -8.23 -21.18
CA ASP A 3 -21.48 -8.97 -19.90
C ASP A 3 -20.13 -8.97 -19.17
N GLN A 4 -19.04 -8.69 -19.89
CA GLN A 4 -17.67 -8.74 -19.35
C GLN A 4 -17.26 -7.45 -18.61
N ALA A 5 -17.86 -6.30 -18.94
CA ALA A 5 -17.65 -5.04 -18.22
C ALA A 5 -18.28 -5.07 -16.81
N ALA A 6 -19.45 -5.70 -16.67
CA ALA A 6 -20.14 -5.84 -15.38
C ALA A 6 -19.50 -6.90 -14.45
N ALA A 7 -18.69 -7.80 -14.98
CA ALA A 7 -17.95 -8.78 -14.18
C ALA A 7 -16.68 -8.20 -13.54
N ALA A 8 -15.97 -7.33 -14.26
CA ALA A 8 -14.81 -6.61 -13.73
C ALA A 8 -15.19 -5.63 -12.60
N ASP A 9 -16.34 -4.96 -12.75
CA ASP A 9 -16.89 -4.02 -11.78
C ASP A 9 -17.23 -4.70 -10.43
N ARG A 10 -17.88 -5.88 -10.47
CA ARG A 10 -18.17 -6.71 -9.27
C ARG A 10 -16.95 -7.31 -8.57
N GLY A 11 -15.81 -7.39 -9.27
CA GLY A 11 -14.53 -7.82 -8.69
C GLY A 11 -13.89 -6.70 -7.88
N ALA A 12 -13.96 -5.47 -8.39
CA ALA A 12 -13.38 -4.27 -7.78
C ALA A 12 -14.25 -3.69 -6.65
N GLU A 13 -15.55 -3.96 -6.59
CA GLU A 13 -16.42 -3.60 -5.46
C GLU A 13 -16.21 -4.44 -4.19
N ARG A 14 -15.40 -5.51 -4.24
CA ARG A 14 -15.19 -6.46 -3.13
C ARG A 14 -13.77 -6.49 -2.55
N SER A 15 -12.85 -5.66 -3.06
CA SER A 15 -11.53 -5.54 -2.43
C SER A 15 -11.64 -4.59 -1.23
N GLU A 16 -11.41 -5.12 -0.04
CA GLU A 16 -11.30 -4.31 1.17
C GLU A 16 -10.13 -3.30 1.01
N PRO A 17 -10.28 -2.05 1.45
CA PRO A 17 -9.17 -1.11 1.48
C PRO A 17 -8.01 -1.68 2.29
N VAL A 18 -6.81 -1.71 1.70
CA VAL A 18 -5.59 -2.25 2.33
C VAL A 18 -4.66 -1.15 2.85
N GLY A 19 -4.90 0.11 2.49
CA GLY A 19 -4.09 1.24 2.92
C GLY A 19 -4.12 2.45 2.00
N MET A 20 -3.10 3.30 2.11
CA MET A 20 -2.99 4.58 1.41
C MET A 20 -1.60 4.79 0.77
N ILE A 21 -1.53 5.58 -0.29
CA ILE A 21 -0.25 5.97 -0.90
C ILE A 21 0.54 6.84 0.09
N LEU A 22 1.82 6.52 0.29
CA LEU A 22 2.69 7.29 1.16
C LEU A 22 3.06 8.63 0.51
N GLY A 23 2.95 9.72 1.29
CA GLY A 23 3.41 11.06 0.88
C GLY A 23 4.85 11.40 1.30
N THR A 24 5.53 10.49 2.01
CA THR A 24 6.92 10.68 2.49
C THR A 24 7.96 10.28 1.43
N GLU A 25 7.53 9.66 0.34
CA GLU A 25 8.35 9.23 -0.79
C GLU A 25 7.69 9.78 -2.06
N ASP A 26 8.46 9.98 -3.12
CA ASP A 26 7.88 10.38 -4.41
C ASP A 26 6.95 9.27 -4.94
N SER A 27 5.76 9.66 -5.37
CA SER A 27 4.79 8.79 -6.01
C SER A 27 4.70 9.14 -7.49
N THR A 28 4.96 8.18 -8.37
CA THR A 28 4.87 8.35 -9.82
C THR A 28 3.75 7.49 -10.40
N PRO A 29 3.27 7.77 -11.63
CA PRO A 29 2.29 6.89 -12.27
C PRO A 29 2.77 5.45 -12.52
N LEU A 30 4.08 5.20 -12.51
CA LEU A 30 4.66 3.88 -12.77
C LEU A 30 5.07 3.13 -11.49
N GLU A 31 5.35 3.86 -10.42
CA GLU A 31 5.89 3.31 -9.17
C GLU A 31 5.50 4.20 -7.99
N PHE A 32 5.00 3.59 -6.92
CA PHE A 32 4.62 4.27 -5.68
C PHE A 32 4.61 3.32 -4.48
N TRP A 33 4.71 3.88 -3.27
CA TRP A 33 4.58 3.12 -2.02
C TRP A 33 3.17 3.21 -1.45
N VAL A 34 2.64 2.07 -1.00
CA VAL A 34 1.39 1.97 -0.23
C VAL A 34 1.73 1.68 1.22
N GLY A 35 1.37 2.56 2.14
CA GLY A 35 1.36 2.28 3.58
C GLY A 35 0.20 1.35 3.89
N ILE A 36 0.48 0.25 4.56
CA ILE A 36 -0.49 -0.82 4.85
C ILE A 36 -1.21 -0.46 6.15
N GLU A 37 -2.55 -0.49 6.13
CA GLU A 37 -3.37 -0.20 7.31
C GLU A 37 -3.26 -1.29 8.38
N PRO A 38 -3.46 -0.96 9.67
CA PRO A 38 -3.50 -1.96 10.73
C PRO A 38 -4.56 -3.05 10.45
N GLY A 39 -4.13 -4.30 10.47
CA GLY A 39 -5.00 -5.46 10.19
C GLY A 39 -5.12 -5.81 8.71
N ALA A 40 -4.57 -5.00 7.80
CA ALA A 40 -4.41 -5.35 6.40
C ALA A 40 -3.06 -6.03 6.15
N TYR A 41 -2.92 -6.65 4.97
CA TYR A 41 -1.70 -7.31 4.54
C TYR A 41 -1.55 -7.21 3.02
N LEU A 42 -0.30 -7.08 2.57
CA LEU A 42 0.11 -7.22 1.18
C LEU A 42 1.38 -8.08 1.13
N GLN A 43 1.50 -8.90 0.09
CA GLN A 43 2.68 -9.72 -0.22
C GLN A 43 3.16 -9.47 -1.65
N LEU A 44 4.36 -9.98 -1.94
CA LEU A 44 4.89 -10.03 -3.30
C LEU A 44 3.87 -10.64 -4.27
N ASP A 45 3.78 -10.07 -5.47
CA ASP A 45 2.88 -10.47 -6.55
C ASP A 45 1.38 -10.23 -6.30
N ASP A 46 0.98 -9.65 -5.16
CA ASP A 46 -0.40 -9.21 -4.99
C ASP A 46 -0.73 -8.10 -6.01
N ALA A 47 -1.90 -8.23 -6.64
CA ALA A 47 -2.46 -7.19 -7.50
C ALA A 47 -3.24 -6.18 -6.68
N VAL A 48 -2.94 -4.90 -6.88
CA VAL A 48 -3.62 -3.79 -6.19
C VAL A 48 -4.30 -2.88 -7.19
N ILE A 49 -5.41 -2.29 -6.74
CA ILE A 49 -6.17 -1.29 -7.48
C ILE A 49 -6.07 0.01 -6.71
N VAL A 50 -5.61 1.07 -7.37
CA VAL A 50 -5.55 2.41 -6.83
C VAL A 50 -6.55 3.28 -7.57
N ARG A 51 -7.42 3.95 -6.82
CA ARG A 51 -8.38 4.93 -7.34
C ARG A 51 -7.98 6.31 -6.83
N THR A 52 -7.69 7.22 -7.74
CA THR A 52 -7.26 8.58 -7.40
C THR A 52 -8.13 9.63 -8.09
N PRO A 53 -8.73 10.59 -7.35
CA PRO A 53 -9.47 11.67 -7.97
C PRO A 53 -8.50 12.67 -8.63
N VAL A 54 -8.67 12.89 -9.93
CA VAL A 54 -7.84 13.83 -10.71
C VAL A 54 -8.68 15.05 -11.12
N PRO A 55 -8.28 16.27 -10.71
CA PRO A 55 -8.97 17.49 -11.10
C PRO A 55 -9.17 17.60 -12.61
N GLY A 56 -10.41 17.84 -13.05
CA GLY A 56 -10.76 17.98 -14.47
C GLY A 56 -10.82 16.68 -15.29
N ARG A 57 -10.40 15.54 -14.73
CA ARG A 57 -10.41 14.23 -15.41
C ARG A 57 -11.36 13.21 -14.76
N GLY A 58 -11.70 13.39 -13.48
CA GLY A 58 -12.49 12.43 -12.71
C GLY A 58 -11.59 11.40 -12.02
N GLU A 59 -12.17 10.25 -11.66
CA GLU A 59 -11.40 9.17 -11.04
C GLU A 59 -10.49 8.47 -12.06
N VAL A 60 -9.22 8.30 -11.71
CA VAL A 60 -8.28 7.48 -12.46
C VAL A 60 -8.01 6.20 -11.67
N THR A 61 -8.14 5.06 -12.35
CA THR A 61 -7.80 3.75 -11.81
C THR A 61 -6.43 3.32 -12.34
N VAL A 62 -5.55 2.93 -11.43
CA VAL A 62 -4.24 2.33 -11.72
C VAL A 62 -4.22 0.92 -11.16
N TYR A 63 -3.73 -0.03 -11.96
CA TYR A 63 -3.47 -1.40 -11.53
C TYR A 63 -1.96 -1.58 -11.39
N GLY A 64 -1.54 -2.28 -10.36
CA GLY A 64 -0.13 -2.56 -10.15
C GLY A 64 0.08 -3.85 -9.38
N LEU A 65 1.32 -4.32 -9.41
CA LEU A 65 1.77 -5.49 -8.66
C LEU A 65 2.70 -5.05 -7.53
N VAL A 66 2.58 -5.70 -6.38
CA VAL A 66 3.49 -5.51 -5.27
C VAL A 66 4.83 -6.18 -5.58
N GLN A 67 5.90 -5.39 -5.57
CA GLN A 67 7.27 -5.84 -5.88
C GLN A 67 8.14 -5.97 -4.62
N GLN A 68 7.79 -5.28 -3.54
CA GLN A 68 8.50 -5.34 -2.27
C GLN A 68 7.55 -5.01 -1.12
N VAL A 69 7.77 -5.63 0.04
CA VAL A 69 7.13 -5.24 1.31
C VAL A 69 8.21 -4.95 2.33
N ARG A 70 8.07 -3.84 3.06
CA ARG A 70 8.98 -3.42 4.13
C ARG A 70 8.21 -3.16 5.41
N ALA A 71 8.83 -3.46 6.55
CA ALA A 71 8.36 -3.08 7.86
C ALA A 71 9.49 -2.34 8.60
N ARG A 72 9.16 -1.26 9.31
CA ARG A 72 10.12 -0.49 10.11
C ARG A 72 9.48 -0.08 11.42
N HIS A 73 10.27 -0.10 12.49
CA HIS A 73 9.88 0.54 13.74
C HIS A 73 9.99 2.06 13.58
N GLU A 74 8.90 2.76 13.84
CA GLU A 74 8.86 4.22 13.76
C GLU A 74 9.76 4.85 14.82
N GLY A 75 10.54 5.87 14.44
CA GLY A 75 11.43 6.59 15.35
C GLY A 75 12.68 5.81 15.81
N ALA A 76 12.82 4.53 15.46
CA ALA A 76 14.05 3.78 15.72
C ALA A 76 15.22 4.38 14.93
N THR A 77 16.33 4.62 15.62
CA THR A 77 17.51 5.27 15.03
C THR A 77 18.67 4.30 14.90
N PHE A 78 18.82 3.39 15.86
CA PHE A 78 19.86 2.38 15.87
C PHE A 78 19.25 0.99 15.71
N ASP A 79 19.95 0.10 15.00
CA ASP A 79 19.49 -1.29 14.81
C ASP A 79 19.26 -2.00 16.17
N SER A 80 20.02 -1.64 17.20
CA SER A 80 19.87 -2.18 18.55
C SER A 80 18.58 -1.78 19.26
N ASP A 81 17.88 -0.73 18.79
CA ASP A 81 16.65 -0.23 19.41
C ASP A 81 15.55 -1.30 19.40
N VAL A 82 15.59 -2.24 18.45
CA VAL A 82 14.66 -3.38 18.38
C VAL A 82 14.58 -4.17 19.69
N PHE A 83 15.70 -4.35 20.40
CA PHE A 83 15.71 -5.08 21.67
C PHE A 83 15.11 -4.27 22.82
N LEU A 84 15.15 -2.94 22.74
CA LEU A 84 14.55 -2.07 23.74
C LEU A 84 13.05 -1.92 23.48
N ILE A 85 12.63 -1.85 22.21
CA ILE A 85 11.23 -1.85 21.79
C ILE A 85 10.54 -3.16 22.20
N GLU A 86 11.15 -4.31 21.89
CA GLU A 86 10.60 -5.63 22.24
C GLU A 86 10.41 -5.81 23.76
N ARG A 87 11.26 -5.17 24.56
CA ARG A 87 11.16 -5.18 26.03
C ARG A 87 10.22 -4.11 26.60
N GLY A 88 9.57 -3.31 25.74
CA GLY A 88 8.68 -2.22 26.13
C GLY A 88 9.41 -1.02 26.76
N VAL A 89 10.72 -0.90 26.58
CA VAL A 89 11.54 0.19 27.13
C VAL A 89 11.48 1.42 26.23
N LEU A 90 11.53 1.22 24.90
CA LEU A 90 11.32 2.28 23.93
C LEU A 90 9.95 2.10 23.26
N PRO A 91 9.10 3.14 23.20
CA PRO A 91 7.86 3.06 22.45
C PRO A 91 8.16 3.19 20.95
N ALA A 92 7.61 2.28 20.14
CA ALA A 92 7.61 2.39 18.69
C ALA A 92 6.45 1.59 18.10
N ASP A 93 5.80 2.15 17.09
CA ASP A 93 4.86 1.42 16.24
C ASP A 93 5.60 0.79 15.05
N THR A 94 4.98 -0.21 14.41
CA THR A 94 5.50 -0.81 13.17
C THR A 94 4.79 -0.22 11.96
N ALA A 95 5.52 0.55 11.16
CA ALA A 95 5.06 1.00 9.86
C ALA A 95 5.34 -0.08 8.82
N GLN A 96 4.30 -0.53 8.11
CA GLN A 96 4.43 -1.45 6.98
C GLN A 96 4.12 -0.73 5.68
N ALA A 97 4.87 -1.02 4.63
CA ALA A 97 4.66 -0.44 3.31
C ALA A 97 5.00 -1.43 2.20
N ALA A 98 4.24 -1.37 1.11
CA ALA A 98 4.46 -2.14 -0.10
C ALA A 98 4.86 -1.22 -1.27
N LEU A 99 5.90 -1.58 -2.00
CA LEU A 99 6.23 -0.96 -3.29
C LEU A 99 5.33 -1.57 -4.36
N VAL A 100 4.64 -0.72 -5.10
CA VAL A 100 3.75 -1.11 -6.18
C VAL A 100 4.27 -0.56 -7.49
N VAL A 101 4.38 -1.42 -8.49
CA VAL A 101 4.73 -1.04 -9.87
C VAL A 101 3.50 -1.22 -10.77
N ALA A 102 3.14 -0.17 -11.50
CA ALA A 102 1.98 -0.17 -12.37
C ALA A 102 2.17 -1.07 -13.60
N THR A 103 1.09 -1.70 -14.07
CA THR A 103 1.06 -2.62 -15.22
C THR A 103 0.19 -2.13 -16.36
#